data_AF-A0A970MBW7-F1
#
_entry.id   AF-A0A970MBW7-F1
#
_cell.length_a   1.000
_cell.length_b   1.000
_cell.length_c   1.000
_cell.angle_alpha   90.00
_cell.angle_beta   90.00
_cell.angle_gamma   90.00
#
_symmetry.space_group_name_H-M   'P 1'
#
loop_
_entity.id
_entity.type
_entity.pdbx_description
1 polymer ?
#
loop_
_entity_poly.entity_id
_entity_poly.type
_entity_poly.pdbx_seq_one_letter_code
_entity_poly.pdbx_strand_id
1 'polypeptide(L)' 'MEADNFKRPVFSLDSIVIDCPDADSLADFYARMLGWHRCPGGDEWAAISNPGGVRSISGTGLLFRWES' A
#
# COMPACT_ATOMS: atom_id res chain seq x y z
N MET A 1 18.55 -20.18 -34.68
CA MET A 1 17.32 -20.24 -33.87
C MET A 1 17.54 -19.25 -32.75
N GLU A 2 17.02 -18.03 -32.93
CA GLU A 2 17.08 -16.98 -31.92
C GLU A 2 16.32 -17.50 -30.69
N ALA A 3 16.98 -17.61 -29.54
CA ALA A 3 16.30 -17.99 -28.31
C ALA A 3 15.36 -16.84 -27.94
N ASP A 4 14.05 -17.12 -27.91
CA ASP A 4 13.05 -16.18 -27.41
C ASP A 4 13.48 -15.70 -26.02
N ASN A 5 13.87 -14.43 -25.95
CA ASN A 5 14.30 -13.79 -24.72
C ASN A 5 13.07 -13.52 -23.83
N PHE A 6 12.55 -14.57 -23.22
CA PHE A 6 11.43 -14.48 -22.30
C PHE A 6 11.93 -13.79 -21.03
N LYS A 7 11.72 -12.47 -20.93
CA LYS A 7 11.95 -11.73 -19.68
C LYS A 7 11.13 -12.42 -18.59
N ARG A 8 11.82 -12.99 -17.60
CA ARG A 8 11.16 -13.57 -16.43
C ARG A 8 10.40 -12.47 -15.70
N PRO A 9 9.12 -12.64 -15.40
CA PRO A 9 8.39 -11.66 -14.61
C PRO A 9 9.06 -11.56 -13.23
N VAL A 10 9.35 -10.33 -12.81
CA VAL A 10 9.86 -10.02 -11.47
C VAL A 10 8.71 -9.38 -10.71
N PHE A 11 8.41 -9.93 -9.55
CA PHE A 11 7.37 -9.44 -8.67
C PHE A 11 8.00 -8.78 -7.44
N SER A 12 7.42 -7.69 -6.98
CA SER A 12 7.76 -7.02 -5.73
C SER A 12 6.49 -6.81 -4.93
N LEU A 13 6.59 -6.91 -3.60
CA LEU A 13 5.50 -6.52 -2.72
C LEU A 13 5.30 -5.01 -2.84
N ASP A 14 4.08 -4.60 -3.16
CA ASP A 14 3.73 -3.19 -3.27
C ASP A 14 3.09 -2.67 -1.98
N SER A 15 1.98 -3.26 -1.56
CA SER A 15 1.18 -2.78 -0.43
C SER A 15 0.55 -3.94 0.34
N ILE A 16 0.18 -3.69 1.59
CA ILE A 16 -0.54 -4.65 2.46
C ILE A 16 -1.91 -4.07 2.80
N VAL A 17 -2.96 -4.87 2.65
CA VAL A 17 -4.33 -4.50 3.03
C VAL A 17 -4.69 -5.19 4.34
N ILE A 18 -5.22 -4.42 5.29
CA ILE A 18 -5.65 -4.88 6.61
C ILE A 18 -7.15 -4.61 6.74
N ASP A 19 -7.93 -5.66 6.99
CA ASP A 19 -9.35 -5.54 7.30
C ASP A 19 -9.54 -5.09 8.75
N CYS A 20 -10.42 -4.10 8.94
CA CYS A 20 -10.67 -3.53 10.24
C CYS A 20 -12.06 -2.90 10.33
N PRO A 21 -12.63 -2.80 11.55
CA PRO A 21 -13.90 -2.15 11.78
C PRO A 21 -13.78 -0.63 11.87
N ASP A 22 -12.58 -0.05 11.71
CA ASP A 22 -12.37 1.41 11.60
C ASP A 22 -11.06 1.72 10.87
N ALA A 23 -11.17 1.85 9.55
CA ALA A 23 -10.05 2.10 8.66
C ALA A 23 -9.33 3.42 9.00
N ASP A 24 -10.08 4.46 9.38
CA ASP A 24 -9.50 5.77 9.66
C ASP A 24 -8.76 5.81 10.99
N SER A 25 -9.37 5.27 12.04
CA SER A 25 -8.71 5.20 13.35
C SER A 25 -7.44 4.36 13.29
N LEU A 26 -7.46 3.25 12.55
CA LEU A 26 -6.29 2.37 12.41
C LEU A 26 -5.18 3.03 11.57
N ALA A 27 -5.55 3.71 10.48
CA ALA A 27 -4.61 4.46 9.68
C ALA A 27 -3.94 5.60 10.46
N ASP A 28 -4.70 6.35 11.26
CA ASP A 28 -4.16 7.43 12.10
C ASP A 28 -3.19 6.87 13.16
N PHE A 29 -3.53 5.73 13.76
CA PHE A 29 -2.66 5.05 14.70
C PHE A 29 -1.31 4.68 14.06
N TYR A 30 -1.34 4.02 12.91
CA TYR A 30 -0.11 3.60 12.23
C TYR A 30 0.67 4.77 11.61
N ALA A 31 -0.01 5.81 11.12
CA ALA A 31 0.64 7.03 10.66
C ALA A 31 1.50 7.66 11.78
N ARG A 32 0.93 7.79 12.99
CA ARG A 32 1.63 8.33 14.16
C ARG A 32 2.75 7.41 14.64
N MET A 33 2.49 6.10 14.68
CA MET A 33 3.47 5.12 15.14
C MET A 33 4.70 5.06 14.24
N LEU A 34 4.50 5.11 12.92
CA LEU A 34 5.57 4.94 11.92
C LEU A 34 6.17 6.28 11.47
N GLY A 35 5.57 7.41 11.85
CA GLY A 35 5.92 8.73 11.32
C GLY A 35 5.60 8.86 9.81
N TRP A 36 4.56 8.17 9.36
CA TRP A 36 4.13 8.10 7.96
C TRP A 36 2.97 9.06 7.69
N HIS A 37 2.74 9.36 6.41
CA HIS A 37 1.69 10.30 6.00
C HIS A 37 0.45 9.57 5.46
N ARG A 38 -0.73 10.10 5.79
CA ARG A 38 -2.00 9.70 5.18
C ARG A 38 -1.98 9.97 3.68
N CYS A 39 -2.50 9.02 2.92
CA CYS A 39 -2.76 9.15 1.50
C CYS A 39 -4.26 9.07 1.22
N PRO A 40 -4.74 9.65 0.11
CA PRO A 40 -6.09 9.40 -0.35
C PRO A 40 -6.24 7.90 -0.63
N GLY A 41 -6.97 7.20 0.25
CA GLY A 41 -7.66 5.97 -0.12
C GLY A 41 -9.05 6.39 -0.60
N GLY A 42 -9.55 5.79 -1.67
CA GLY A 42 -10.90 6.05 -2.16
C GLY A 42 -11.98 5.72 -1.12
N ASP A 43 -13.25 5.77 -1.53
CA ASP A 43 -14.41 5.85 -0.63
C ASP A 43 -14.55 4.73 0.42
N GLU A 44 -13.83 3.59 0.30
CA GLU A 44 -13.96 2.43 1.19
C GLU A 44 -12.65 2.00 1.89
N TRP A 45 -11.61 2.83 1.86
CA TRP A 45 -10.31 2.48 2.43
C TRP A 45 -9.51 3.70 2.86
N ALA A 46 -8.73 3.52 3.91
CA ALA A 46 -7.73 4.47 4.36
C ALA A 46 -6.33 4.00 3.97
N ALA A 47 -5.41 4.92 3.67
CA ALA A 47 -4.06 4.58 3.26
C ALA A 47 -3.01 5.43 4.00
N ILE A 48 -1.84 4.84 4.25
CA ILE A 48 -0.63 5.56 4.66
C ILE A 48 0.56 5.17 3.79
N SER A 49 1.45 6.12 3.51
CA SER A 49 2.66 5.88 2.70
C SER A 49 3.94 6.10 3.50
N ASN A 50 4.92 5.24 3.22
CA ASN A 50 6.28 5.42 3.71
C ASN A 50 6.95 6.62 3.03
N PRO A 51 7.60 7.54 3.77
CA PRO A 51 8.38 8.64 3.17
C PRO A 51 9.51 8.19 2.23
N GLY A 52 9.98 6.94 2.33
CA GLY A 52 10.98 6.34 1.44
C GLY A 52 10.41 5.60 0.23
N GLY A 53 9.12 5.74 -0.08
CA GLY A 53 8.41 4.95 -1.10
C GLY A 53 9.15 4.88 -2.44
N VAL A 54 9.51 3.66 -2.84
CA VAL A 54 10.03 3.39 -4.18
C VAL A 54 9.00 3.88 -5.19
N ARG A 55 9.48 4.57 -6.22
CA ARG A 55 8.75 5.21 -7.32
C ARG A 55 7.99 4.18 -8.18
N SER A 56 7.06 3.46 -7.59
CA SER A 56 6.06 2.67 -8.30
C SER A 56 4.77 3.48 -8.36
N ILE A 57 3.99 3.25 -9.40
CA ILE A 57 2.74 3.97 -9.69
C ILE A 57 1.65 3.72 -8.63
N SER A 58 1.84 2.70 -7.79
CA SER A 58 1.17 2.48 -6.51
C SER A 58 2.20 2.73 -5.39
N GLY A 59 1.97 3.72 -4.53
CA GLY A 59 2.89 4.02 -3.45
C GLY A 59 2.90 2.89 -2.42
N THR A 60 4.08 2.37 -2.07
CA THR A 60 4.26 1.36 -1.03
C THR A 60 3.68 1.84 0.30
N GLY A 61 2.61 1.19 0.77
CA GLY A 61 1.85 1.64 1.93
C GLY A 61 1.06 0.57 2.67
N LEU A 62 0.50 0.95 3.82
CA LEU A 62 -0.53 0.18 4.50
C LEU A 62 -1.88 0.72 4.08
N LEU A 63 -2.73 -0.21 3.65
CA LEU A 63 -4.11 0.05 3.27
C LEU A 63 -5.02 -0.58 4.33
N PHE A 64 -6.02 0.15 4.75
CA PHE A 64 -6.98 -0.28 5.75
C PHE A 64 -8.35 -0.28 5.10
N ARG A 65 -8.98 -1.45 5.06
CA ARG A 65 -10.31 -1.61 4.47
C ARG A 65 -11.32 -1.72 5.61
N TRP A 66 -12.41 -0.97 5.49
CA TRP A 66 -13.55 -1.12 6.38
C TRP A 66 -14.35 -2.36 6.00
N GLU A 67 -14.66 -3.22 6.96
CA GLU A 67 -15.60 -4.33 6.77
C GLU A 67 -16.99 -3.91 7.27
N SER A 68 -17.99 -3.86 6.36
CA SER A 68 -19.40 -3.59 6.72
C SER A 68 -20.07 -4.78 7.38
#